data_AF-A0A2H4ZAM9-F1
#
_entry.id   AF-A0A2H4ZAM9-F1
#
_cell.length_a   1.000
_cell.length_b   1.000
_cell.length_c   1.000
_cell.angle_alpha   90.00
_cell.angle_beta   90.00
_cell.angle_gamma   90.00
#
_symmetry.space_group_name_H-M   'P 1'
#
loop_
_entity.id
_entity.type
_entity.pdbx_description
1 polymer ?
#
loop_
_entity_poly.entity_id
_entity_poly.type
_entity_poly.pdbx_seq_one_letter_code
_entity_poly.pdbx_strand_id
1 'polypeptide(L)'
;GVINQTFLQKNVMRRCNNKRKRGARDWDCPTKKDVCIPDRRYQLCMKELTNLVNNTKTHSHNDITFLKLNLKEKLTYDAAVEGDLLLKKYNNVYSEDLCKDIKWSLEDFGDIIMGTDMEGIGYSQVVENNLRGIFGTGTSAQLDRKKWWNDHKKYIWEATILSVKKKLNGYSAWNCKEDVQINVEPQIYRWIREWGMDYMSELPKEQRKIKEKCDRKLYYTNLRICTMSPCNDSCKLYDQWITRKKKQWDVLSTKFSSVKKGQIIETENITTAYDILKQELNGFNEVMFENEINKRDNVYIDICLCA
;
A
#
# COMPACT_ATOMS: atom_id res chain seq x y z
N GLY A 1 -14.55 -7.30 8.18
CA GLY A 1 -15.39 -6.31 8.88
C GLY A 1 -15.57 -5.12 7.98
N VAL A 2 -16.81 -4.72 7.71
CA VAL A 2 -17.15 -3.58 6.85
C VAL A 2 -16.57 -2.31 7.46
N ILE A 3 -15.83 -1.52 6.68
CA ILE A 3 -15.32 -0.22 7.13
C ILE A 3 -16.53 0.68 7.41
N ASN A 4 -16.73 1.00 8.68
CA ASN A 4 -17.71 1.99 9.07
C ASN A 4 -17.17 3.37 8.63
N GLN A 5 -17.69 3.89 7.53
CA GLN A 5 -17.28 5.16 6.91
C GLN A 5 -17.68 6.41 7.74
N THR A 6 -18.11 6.23 9.00
CA THR A 6 -18.60 7.29 9.88
C THR A 6 -17.51 8.24 10.42
N PHE A 7 -16.24 8.10 10.01
CA PHE A 7 -15.18 9.03 10.42
C PHE A 7 -15.17 10.37 9.65
N LEU A 8 -16.12 10.56 8.72
CA LEU A 8 -16.18 11.66 7.75
C LEU A 8 -16.62 13.04 8.29
N GLN A 9 -16.84 13.21 9.60
CA GLN A 9 -17.40 14.47 10.14
C GLN A 9 -16.38 15.42 10.80
N LYS A 10 -15.07 15.14 10.77
CA LYS A 10 -14.07 16.06 11.35
C LYS A 10 -13.09 16.50 10.27
N ASN A 11 -13.01 17.81 10.02
CA ASN A 11 -12.02 18.44 9.13
C ASN A 11 -10.63 18.56 9.78
N VAL A 12 -10.44 17.99 10.98
CA VAL A 12 -9.23 18.16 11.79
C VAL A 12 -8.71 16.80 12.23
N MET A 13 -7.50 16.47 11.80
CA MET A 13 -6.78 15.29 12.25
C MET A 13 -5.96 15.63 13.49
N ARG A 14 -6.25 14.98 14.62
CA ARG A 14 -5.58 15.30 15.90
C ARG A 14 -4.15 14.77 15.98
N ARG A 15 -3.91 13.55 15.48
CA ARG A 15 -2.61 12.87 15.57
C ARG A 15 -2.48 11.77 14.51
N CYS A 16 -1.24 11.43 14.16
CA CYS A 16 -0.90 10.19 13.49
C CYS A 16 -0.71 9.08 14.55
N ASN A 17 -1.50 8.01 14.47
CA ASN A 17 -1.46 6.91 15.43
C ASN A 17 -0.35 5.91 15.09
N ASN A 18 -0.01 5.06 16.06
CA ASN A 18 0.87 3.91 15.83
C ASN A 18 0.35 3.03 14.68
N LYS A 19 1.27 2.52 13.87
CA LYS A 19 0.96 1.64 12.74
C LYS A 19 0.46 0.29 13.25
N ARG A 20 -0.50 -0.29 12.53
CA ARG A 20 -0.88 -1.68 12.77
C ARG A 20 0.22 -2.60 12.26
N LYS A 21 0.28 -3.80 12.84
CA LYS A 21 1.19 -4.85 12.34
C LYS A 21 0.79 -5.22 10.90
N ARG A 22 1.78 -5.59 10.08
CA ARG A 22 1.55 -6.08 8.72
C ARG A 22 0.61 -7.30 8.76
N GLY A 23 -0.41 -7.33 7.89
CA GLY A 23 -1.45 -8.36 7.88
C GLY A 23 -2.51 -8.27 8.99
N ALA A 24 -2.47 -7.26 9.87
CA ALA A 24 -3.53 -7.06 10.87
C ALA A 24 -4.87 -6.64 10.24
N ARG A 25 -4.80 -5.96 9.10
CA ARG A 25 -5.94 -5.73 8.20
C ARG A 25 -5.49 -6.06 6.79
N ASP A 26 -6.34 -6.79 6.10
CA ASP A 26 -6.17 -7.15 4.70
C ASP A 26 -6.41 -5.93 3.81
N TRP A 27 -6.04 -6.03 2.53
CA TRP A 27 -6.35 -5.00 1.53
C TRP A 27 -7.86 -4.83 1.42
N ASP A 28 -8.29 -3.57 1.48
CA ASP A 28 -9.71 -3.23 1.38
C ASP A 28 -10.06 -2.92 -0.07
N CYS A 29 -11.12 -3.55 -0.58
CA CYS A 29 -11.63 -3.29 -1.93
C CYS A 29 -13.07 -2.76 -1.80
N PRO A 30 -13.25 -1.44 -1.55
CA PRO A 30 -14.58 -0.86 -1.36
C PRO A 30 -15.45 -1.04 -2.60
N THR A 31 -16.71 -1.45 -2.44
CA THR A 31 -17.64 -1.68 -3.57
C THR A 31 -17.83 -0.46 -4.49
N LYS A 32 -17.66 0.76 -3.96
CA LYS A 32 -17.80 2.02 -4.70
C LYS A 32 -16.50 2.50 -5.37
N LYS A 33 -15.41 1.71 -5.27
CA LYS A 33 -14.08 2.04 -5.79
C LYS A 33 -13.64 0.91 -6.73
N ASP A 34 -12.94 1.29 -7.79
CA ASP A 34 -12.35 0.38 -8.77
C ASP A 34 -10.90 -0.01 -8.40
N VAL A 35 -10.57 0.02 -7.11
CA VAL A 35 -9.21 -0.23 -6.60
C VAL A 35 -9.26 -0.86 -5.20
N CYS A 36 -8.23 -1.64 -4.86
CA CYS A 36 -7.99 -2.09 -3.49
C CYS A 36 -6.91 -1.24 -2.83
N ILE A 37 -7.11 -0.88 -1.56
CA ILE A 37 -6.29 0.08 -0.82
C ILE A 37 -5.54 -0.67 0.30
N PRO A 38 -4.21 -0.51 0.42
CA PRO A 38 -3.46 -1.14 1.50
C PRO A 38 -3.72 -0.43 2.83
N ASP A 39 -3.69 -1.18 3.93
CA ASP A 39 -3.87 -0.61 5.27
C ASP A 39 -2.79 0.43 5.59
N ARG A 40 -1.58 0.28 5.04
CA ARG A 40 -0.50 1.27 5.14
C ARG A 40 -0.95 2.63 4.58
N ARG A 41 -1.58 2.67 3.41
CA ARG A 41 -2.09 3.91 2.79
C ARG A 41 -3.17 4.57 3.64
N TYR A 42 -4.11 3.80 4.21
CA TYR A 42 -5.11 4.33 5.15
C TYR A 42 -4.48 4.91 6.43
N GLN A 43 -3.30 4.42 6.81
CA GLN A 43 -2.57 4.89 7.98
C GLN A 43 -1.52 5.96 7.67
N LEU A 44 -1.37 6.39 6.41
CA LEU A 44 -0.36 7.38 6.02
C LEU A 44 -0.52 8.64 6.88
N CYS A 45 0.57 9.12 7.47
CA CYS A 45 0.53 10.30 8.31
C CYS A 45 0.30 11.55 7.47
N MET A 46 -0.86 12.17 7.61
CA MET A 46 -1.26 13.37 6.85
C MET A 46 -1.94 14.39 7.75
N LYS A 47 -1.47 14.49 9.00
CA LYS A 47 -2.10 15.31 10.05
C LYS A 47 -1.90 16.79 9.75
N GLU A 48 -0.67 17.20 9.48
CA GLU A 48 -0.38 18.58 9.12
C GLU A 48 -1.02 18.94 7.79
N LEU A 49 -0.95 18.05 6.78
CA LEU A 49 -1.61 18.23 5.49
C LEU A 49 -3.13 18.44 5.61
N THR A 50 -3.78 17.65 6.45
CA THR A 50 -5.23 17.78 6.71
C THR A 50 -5.55 19.13 7.34
N ASN A 51 -4.72 19.57 8.27
CA ASN A 51 -4.95 20.78 9.07
C ASN A 51 -4.45 22.07 8.40
N LEU A 52 -3.98 22.02 7.14
CA LEU A 52 -3.41 23.18 6.44
C LEU A 52 -4.34 24.40 6.47
N VAL A 53 -5.64 24.22 6.20
CA VAL A 53 -6.64 25.30 6.11
C VAL A 53 -6.88 26.02 7.44
N ASN A 54 -6.69 25.36 8.59
CA ASN A 54 -6.82 26.03 9.88
C ASN A 54 -5.64 26.96 10.18
N ASN A 55 -4.48 26.68 9.59
CA ASN A 55 -3.25 27.45 9.79
C ASN A 55 -3.11 28.63 8.81
N THR A 56 -3.90 28.67 7.72
CA THR A 56 -3.85 29.76 6.73
C THR A 56 -4.86 30.88 7.03
N LYS A 57 -5.90 30.62 7.82
CA LYS A 57 -6.89 31.65 8.24
C LYS A 57 -6.31 32.72 9.18
N THR A 58 -5.14 32.49 9.77
CA THR A 58 -4.51 33.38 10.73
C THR A 58 -3.65 34.48 10.11
N HIS A 59 -3.31 34.39 8.81
CA HIS A 59 -2.48 35.38 8.13
C HIS A 59 -3.15 35.83 6.83
N SER A 60 -3.31 37.15 6.65
CA SER A 60 -4.01 37.78 5.53
C SER A 60 -3.22 37.75 4.21
N HIS A 61 -2.53 36.66 3.91
CA HIS A 61 -1.59 36.62 2.79
C HIS A 61 -1.97 35.54 1.78
N ASN A 62 -2.60 35.98 0.70
CA ASN A 62 -2.79 35.23 -0.55
C ASN A 62 -1.46 35.03 -1.32
N ASP A 63 -0.30 35.08 -0.64
CA ASP A 63 1.00 34.87 -1.27
C ASP A 63 1.23 33.38 -1.51
N ILE A 64 1.12 32.99 -2.78
CA ILE A 64 1.32 31.62 -3.26
C ILE A 64 2.70 31.08 -2.87
N THR A 65 3.72 31.93 -2.80
CA THR A 65 5.09 31.55 -2.42
C THR A 65 5.12 31.09 -0.98
N PHE A 66 4.52 31.86 -0.07
CA PHE A 66 4.40 31.51 1.33
C PHE A 66 3.57 30.24 1.54
N LEU A 67 2.45 30.10 0.83
CA LEU A 67 1.60 28.90 0.91
C LEU A 67 2.34 27.63 0.49
N LYS A 68 3.13 27.69 -0.58
CA LYS A 68 3.96 26.56 -1.04
C LYS A 68 5.12 26.26 -0.09
N LEU A 69 5.70 27.27 0.56
CA LEU A 69 6.73 27.09 1.59
C LEU A 69 6.13 26.40 2.83
N ASN A 70 4.99 26.88 3.32
CA ASN A 70 4.28 26.26 4.43
C ASN A 70 3.88 24.82 4.09
N LEU A 71 3.38 24.55 2.87
CA LEU A 71 3.11 23.18 2.41
C LEU A 71 4.36 22.29 2.51
N LYS A 72 5.52 22.78 2.08
CA LYS A 72 6.79 22.04 2.18
C LYS A 72 7.09 21.66 3.62
N GLU A 73 7.03 22.62 4.54
CA GLU A 73 7.30 22.39 5.96
C GLU A 73 6.33 21.38 6.58
N LYS A 74 5.03 21.52 6.28
CA LYS A 74 3.97 20.63 6.79
C LYS A 74 4.10 19.20 6.24
N LEU A 75 4.37 19.05 4.95
CA LEU A 75 4.62 17.76 4.32
C LEU A 75 5.89 17.11 4.89
N THR A 76 6.95 17.89 5.10
CA THR A 76 8.21 17.41 5.68
C THR A 76 8.00 16.86 7.08
N TYR A 77 7.18 17.54 7.89
CA TYR A 77 6.82 17.07 9.23
C TYR A 77 6.03 15.76 9.21
N ASP A 78 4.97 15.69 8.40
CA ASP A 78 4.16 14.47 8.25
C ASP A 78 5.01 13.29 7.74
N ALA A 79 5.92 13.52 6.79
CA ALA A 79 6.84 12.51 6.27
C ALA A 79 7.84 12.02 7.33
N ALA A 80 8.41 12.92 8.13
CA ALA A 80 9.31 12.55 9.23
C ALA A 80 8.59 11.70 10.30
N VAL A 81 7.34 12.04 10.61
CA VAL A 81 6.50 11.27 11.53
C VAL A 81 6.14 9.90 10.93
N GLU A 82 5.81 9.85 9.64
CA GLU A 82 5.57 8.59 8.92
C GLU A 82 6.75 7.63 9.07
N GLY A 83 7.97 8.12 8.80
CA GLY A 83 9.19 7.35 8.93
C GLY A 83 9.47 6.83 10.34
N ASP A 84 9.27 7.65 11.38
CA ASP A 84 9.41 7.20 12.78
C ASP A 84 8.36 6.14 13.15
N LEU A 85 7.10 6.32 12.71
CA LEU A 85 6.02 5.38 12.97
C LEU A 85 6.23 4.05 12.25
N LEU A 86 6.75 4.06 11.02
CA LEU A 86 7.16 2.87 10.30
C LEU A 86 8.34 2.18 11.01
N LEU A 87 9.38 2.94 11.41
CA LEU A 87 10.49 2.37 12.17
C LEU A 87 10.02 1.68 13.46
N LYS A 88 9.06 2.29 14.18
CA LYS A 88 8.43 1.68 15.37
C LYS A 88 7.61 0.43 15.03
N LYS A 89 6.92 0.38 13.89
CA LYS A 89 6.20 -0.82 13.40
C LYS A 89 7.14 -2.04 13.29
N TYR A 90 8.40 -1.79 12.91
CA TYR A 90 9.46 -2.80 12.80
C TYR A 90 10.38 -2.84 14.03
N ASN A 91 9.87 -2.48 15.21
CA ASN A 91 10.56 -2.57 16.50
C ASN A 91 11.89 -1.79 16.56
N ASN A 92 12.01 -0.70 15.79
CA ASN A 92 13.23 0.09 15.63
C ASN A 92 14.42 -0.68 15.02
N VAL A 93 14.15 -1.76 14.29
CA VAL A 93 15.16 -2.56 13.60
C VAL A 93 15.05 -2.32 12.10
N TYR A 94 16.19 -2.18 11.42
CA TYR A 94 16.21 -2.13 9.97
C TYR A 94 15.83 -3.47 9.36
N SER A 95 14.98 -3.44 8.34
CA SER A 95 14.68 -4.58 7.48
C SER A 95 14.42 -4.09 6.06
N GLU A 96 14.52 -4.98 5.08
CA GLU A 96 14.11 -4.68 3.70
C GLU A 96 12.61 -4.32 3.63
N ASP A 97 11.78 -4.97 4.44
CA ASP A 97 10.36 -4.63 4.56
C ASP A 97 10.14 -3.19 5.05
N LEU A 98 10.91 -2.72 6.04
CA LEU A 98 10.86 -1.32 6.48
C LEU A 98 11.24 -0.38 5.33
N CYS A 99 12.31 -0.70 4.59
CA CYS A 99 12.74 0.10 3.45
C CYS A 99 11.62 0.22 2.40
N LYS A 100 10.96 -0.89 2.07
CA LYS A 100 9.86 -0.90 1.09
C LYS A 100 8.65 -0.12 1.58
N ASP A 101 8.24 -0.29 2.84
CA ASP A 101 7.14 0.51 3.42
C ASP A 101 7.45 2.02 3.39
N ILE A 102 8.69 2.41 3.65
CA ILE A 102 9.14 3.81 3.55
C ILE A 102 9.05 4.32 2.11
N LYS A 103 9.49 3.53 1.12
CA LYS A 103 9.38 3.88 -0.31
C LYS A 103 7.92 4.03 -0.72
N TRP A 104 7.07 3.05 -0.43
CA TRP A 104 5.63 3.09 -0.75
C TRP A 104 4.93 4.30 -0.13
N SER A 105 5.25 4.64 1.12
CA SER A 105 4.70 5.84 1.77
C SER A 105 5.22 7.15 1.15
N LEU A 106 6.49 7.25 0.77
CA LEU A 106 7.01 8.43 0.05
C LEU A 106 6.27 8.65 -1.26
N GLU A 107 6.08 7.58 -2.04
CA GLU A 107 5.46 7.71 -3.36
C GLU A 107 3.96 7.99 -3.25
N ASP A 108 3.28 7.47 -2.24
CA ASP A 108 1.89 7.85 -1.95
C ASP A 108 1.77 9.33 -1.55
N PHE A 109 2.73 9.88 -0.79
CA PHE A 109 2.79 11.34 -0.59
C PHE A 109 2.92 12.06 -1.94
N GLY A 110 3.74 11.53 -2.85
CA GLY A 110 3.88 12.05 -4.19
C GLY A 110 2.55 12.10 -4.94
N ASP A 111 1.80 10.99 -4.98
CA ASP A 111 0.51 10.93 -5.65
C ASP A 111 -0.54 11.84 -4.99
N ILE A 112 -0.53 11.98 -3.67
CA ILE A 112 -1.38 12.96 -2.98
C ILE A 112 -1.03 14.39 -3.44
N ILE A 113 0.25 14.74 -3.45
CA ILE A 113 0.71 16.07 -3.88
C ILE A 113 0.43 16.31 -5.36
N MET A 114 0.60 15.31 -6.23
CA MET A 114 0.37 15.42 -7.67
C MET A 114 -1.12 15.33 -8.07
N GLY A 115 -1.98 14.85 -7.17
CA GLY A 115 -3.42 14.70 -7.43
C GLY A 115 -3.75 13.43 -8.21
N THR A 116 -2.92 12.40 -8.07
CA THR A 116 -3.02 11.10 -8.75
C THR A 116 -3.30 9.94 -7.77
N ASP A 117 -3.49 10.24 -6.49
CA ASP A 117 -3.84 9.25 -5.46
C ASP A 117 -5.23 8.62 -5.67
N MET A 118 -5.31 7.31 -5.54
CA MET A 118 -6.51 6.51 -5.82
C MET A 118 -7.40 6.30 -4.58
N GLU A 119 -6.94 6.58 -3.35
CA GLU A 119 -7.73 6.37 -2.13
C GLU A 119 -8.88 7.38 -2.06
N GLY A 120 -8.59 8.69 -2.08
CA GLY A 120 -9.58 9.77 -2.20
C GLY A 120 -10.83 9.66 -1.29
N ILE A 121 -10.67 9.18 -0.04
CA ILE A 121 -11.75 9.03 0.95
C ILE A 121 -11.36 9.80 2.23
N GLY A 122 -12.36 10.34 2.95
CA GLY A 122 -12.10 10.87 4.29
C GLY A 122 -11.19 12.09 4.29
N TYR A 123 -10.16 12.05 5.14
CA TYR A 123 -9.16 13.11 5.26
C TYR A 123 -8.40 13.37 3.95
N SER A 124 -8.28 12.40 3.06
CA SER A 124 -7.62 12.59 1.77
C SER A 124 -8.39 13.53 0.85
N GLN A 125 -9.72 13.59 0.96
CA GLN A 125 -10.52 14.59 0.24
C GLN A 125 -10.29 15.99 0.82
N VAL A 126 -10.12 16.11 2.13
CA VAL A 126 -9.77 17.38 2.80
C VAL A 126 -8.40 17.85 2.32
N VAL A 127 -7.41 16.96 2.27
CA VAL A 127 -6.06 17.28 1.77
C VAL A 127 -6.08 17.69 0.31
N GLU A 128 -6.82 16.98 -0.56
CA GLU A 128 -6.97 17.38 -1.96
C GLU A 128 -7.59 18.78 -2.10
N ASN A 129 -8.61 19.12 -1.29
CA ASN A 129 -9.20 20.45 -1.29
C ASN A 129 -8.21 21.52 -0.80
N ASN A 130 -7.39 21.22 0.21
CA ASN A 130 -6.33 22.12 0.68
C ASN A 130 -5.31 22.38 -0.43
N LEU A 131 -4.90 21.34 -1.16
CA LEU A 131 -3.96 21.46 -2.28
C LEU A 131 -4.55 22.26 -3.44
N ARG A 132 -5.84 22.08 -3.76
CA ARG A 132 -6.55 22.94 -4.74
C ARG A 132 -6.59 24.40 -4.31
N GLY A 133 -6.70 24.68 -3.01
CA GLY A 133 -6.60 26.04 -2.47
C GLY A 133 -5.23 26.69 -2.65
N ILE A 134 -4.15 25.89 -2.75
CA ILE A 134 -2.77 26.39 -2.92
C ILE A 134 -2.38 26.49 -4.40
N PHE A 135 -2.69 25.47 -5.19
CA PHE A 135 -2.24 25.35 -6.57
C PHE A 135 -3.30 25.77 -7.60
N GLY A 136 -4.56 25.93 -7.18
CA GLY A 136 -5.70 26.13 -8.07
C GLY A 136 -6.22 24.81 -8.67
N THR A 137 -7.01 24.93 -9.74
CA THR A 137 -7.66 23.81 -10.42
C THR A 137 -7.37 23.82 -11.92
N GLY A 138 -7.43 22.66 -12.57
CA GLY A 138 -7.21 22.51 -14.01
C GLY A 138 -5.80 22.04 -14.36
N THR A 139 -5.50 21.96 -15.66
CA THR A 139 -4.28 21.36 -16.19
C THR A 139 -3.00 22.07 -15.75
N SER A 140 -3.01 23.41 -15.71
CA SER A 140 -1.87 24.20 -15.23
C SER A 140 -1.54 23.91 -13.77
N ALA A 141 -2.56 23.81 -12.91
CA ALA A 141 -2.40 23.44 -11.51
C ALA A 141 -1.82 22.03 -11.34
N GLN A 142 -2.24 21.07 -12.18
CA GLN A 142 -1.69 19.71 -12.16
C GLN A 142 -0.20 19.67 -12.57
N LEU A 143 0.18 20.43 -13.59
CA LEU A 143 1.58 20.57 -14.01
C LEU A 143 2.43 21.23 -12.92
N ASP A 144 1.91 22.26 -12.26
CA ASP A 144 2.59 22.96 -11.16
C ASP A 144 2.76 22.04 -9.92
N ARG A 145 1.73 21.26 -9.57
CA ARG A 145 1.82 20.22 -8.52
C ARG A 145 2.91 19.20 -8.83
N LYS A 146 2.97 18.70 -10.07
CA LYS A 146 4.00 17.75 -10.52
C LYS A 146 5.41 18.36 -10.48
N LYS A 147 5.56 19.60 -10.94
CA LYS A 147 6.84 20.33 -10.86
C LYS A 147 7.27 20.50 -9.40
N TRP A 148 6.36 20.98 -8.55
CA TRP A 148 6.62 21.18 -7.13
C TRP A 148 7.04 19.88 -6.45
N TRP A 149 6.37 18.76 -6.71
CA TRP A 149 6.78 17.46 -6.16
C TRP A 149 8.18 17.08 -6.62
N ASN A 150 8.49 17.23 -7.91
CA ASN A 150 9.82 16.90 -8.44
C ASN A 150 10.94 17.75 -7.83
N ASP A 151 10.68 19.03 -7.57
CA ASP A 151 11.64 19.96 -6.95
C ASP A 151 11.87 19.63 -5.46
N HIS A 152 10.93 18.97 -4.79
CA HIS A 152 10.95 18.79 -3.33
C HIS A 152 11.07 17.34 -2.83
N LYS A 153 10.76 16.33 -3.65
CA LYS A 153 10.69 14.92 -3.21
C LYS A 153 11.96 14.40 -2.53
N LYS A 154 13.14 14.89 -2.93
CA LYS A 154 14.41 14.54 -2.28
C LYS A 154 14.45 15.02 -0.82
N TYR A 155 14.02 16.25 -0.57
CA TYR A 155 13.91 16.78 0.79
C TYR A 155 12.89 16.00 1.62
N ILE A 156 11.76 15.61 1.03
CA ILE A 156 10.73 14.80 1.71
C ILE A 156 11.26 13.40 2.04
N TRP A 157 12.02 12.78 1.13
CA TRP A 157 12.72 11.52 1.37
C TRP A 157 13.69 11.63 2.54
N GLU A 158 14.57 12.63 2.54
CA GLU A 158 15.55 12.85 3.61
C GLU A 158 14.89 12.99 4.98
N ALA A 159 13.76 13.69 5.06
CA ALA A 159 12.96 13.80 6.27
C ALA A 159 12.34 12.46 6.68
N THR A 160 11.79 11.69 5.74
CA THR A 160 11.19 10.38 6.00
C THR A 160 12.19 9.42 6.65
N ILE A 161 13.46 9.44 6.21
CA ILE A 161 14.49 8.52 6.71
C ILE A 161 15.29 9.08 7.90
N LEU A 162 14.99 10.30 8.35
CA LEU A 162 15.74 10.99 9.40
C LEU A 162 15.81 10.18 10.71
N SER A 163 14.67 9.67 11.16
CA SER A 163 14.57 8.87 12.40
C SER A 163 15.33 7.54 12.28
N VAL A 164 15.33 6.94 11.09
CA VAL A 164 16.05 5.71 10.81
C VAL A 164 17.56 5.95 10.88
N LYS A 165 18.05 7.03 10.24
CA LYS A 165 19.47 7.43 10.30
C LYS A 165 19.94 7.70 11.72
N LYS A 166 19.13 8.39 12.53
CA LYS A 166 19.46 8.73 13.92
C LYS A 166 19.56 7.50 14.83
N LYS A 167 18.67 6.51 14.68
CA LYS A 167 18.65 5.34 15.58
C LYS A 167 19.68 4.26 15.22
N LEU A 168 20.12 4.19 13.96
CA LEU A 168 21.02 3.14 13.48
C LEU A 168 22.50 3.54 13.44
N ASN A 169 22.93 4.49 14.29
CA ASN A 169 24.33 4.95 14.43
C ASN A 169 25.05 5.25 13.09
N GLY A 170 24.37 5.97 12.20
CA GLY A 170 24.99 6.52 10.98
C GLY A 170 25.22 5.50 9.87
N TYR A 171 24.23 5.37 8.96
CA TYR A 171 24.26 4.74 7.62
C TYR A 171 24.81 3.32 7.43
N SER A 172 25.67 2.77 8.29
CA SER A 172 26.38 1.51 8.04
C SER A 172 25.45 0.28 7.98
N ALA A 173 24.25 0.37 8.58
CA ALA A 173 23.19 -0.63 8.45
C ALA A 173 22.06 -0.25 7.48
N TRP A 174 22.04 0.97 6.93
CA TRP A 174 20.96 1.45 6.06
C TRP A 174 21.30 1.22 4.59
N ASN A 175 20.82 0.11 4.04
CA ASN A 175 21.00 -0.24 2.63
C ASN A 175 19.80 0.15 1.74
N CYS A 176 18.83 0.88 2.28
CA CYS A 176 17.71 1.38 1.51
C CYS A 176 18.16 2.58 0.68
N LYS A 177 18.60 2.28 -0.55
CA LYS A 177 19.12 3.28 -1.48
C LYS A 177 18.04 4.34 -1.73
N GLU A 178 18.51 5.58 -1.83
CA GLU A 178 17.73 6.68 -2.39
C GLU A 178 17.43 6.33 -3.85
N ASP A 179 16.26 5.76 -4.09
CA ASP A 179 15.80 5.44 -5.44
C ASP A 179 14.97 6.60 -5.97
N VAL A 180 15.57 7.80 -5.96
CA VAL A 180 14.91 9.05 -6.36
C VAL A 180 15.10 9.27 -7.88
N GLN A 181 15.26 8.20 -8.65
CA GLN A 181 15.15 8.27 -10.12
C GLN A 181 13.68 8.30 -10.55
N ILE A 182 13.18 9.54 -10.52
CA ILE A 182 12.15 10.31 -11.23
C ILE A 182 11.22 9.66 -12.29
N ASN A 183 11.25 8.37 -12.60
CA ASN A 183 10.12 7.78 -13.31
C ASN A 183 9.01 7.54 -12.29
N VAL A 184 8.07 8.49 -12.21
CA VAL A 184 6.85 8.36 -11.40
C VAL A 184 6.07 7.18 -11.96
N GLU A 185 6.36 5.98 -11.44
CA GLU A 185 5.61 4.77 -11.72
C GLU A 185 4.18 5.01 -11.23
N PRO A 186 3.13 4.69 -11.99
CA PRO A 186 1.75 4.90 -11.54
C PRO A 186 1.47 4.19 -10.22
N GLN A 187 0.66 4.80 -9.35
CA GLN A 187 0.37 4.24 -8.02
C GLN A 187 -0.12 2.79 -8.05
N ILE A 188 -0.90 2.40 -9.06
CA ILE A 188 -1.38 1.02 -9.19
C ILE A 188 -0.26 0.00 -9.40
N TYR A 189 0.83 0.37 -10.07
CA TYR A 189 1.97 -0.53 -10.29
C TYR A 189 2.64 -0.82 -8.94
N ARG A 190 2.85 0.23 -8.15
CA ARG A 190 3.50 0.17 -6.84
C ARG A 190 2.65 -0.57 -5.82
N TRP A 191 1.32 -0.38 -5.87
CA TRP A 191 0.39 -1.16 -5.05
C TRP A 191 0.32 -2.63 -5.47
N ILE A 192 0.50 -2.98 -6.75
CA ILE A 192 0.66 -4.39 -7.17
C ILE A 192 1.94 -5.01 -6.60
N ARG A 193 3.06 -4.26 -6.59
CA ARG A 193 4.32 -4.70 -5.94
C ARG A 193 4.10 -4.96 -4.44
N GLU A 194 3.49 -4.01 -3.74
CA GLU A 194 3.15 -4.13 -2.31
C GLU A 194 2.22 -5.33 -2.05
N TRP A 195 1.17 -5.50 -2.85
CA TRP A 195 0.22 -6.61 -2.74
C TRP A 195 0.87 -7.96 -2.99
N GLY A 196 1.73 -8.06 -4.01
CA GLY A 196 2.46 -9.29 -4.33
C GLY A 196 3.36 -9.75 -3.19
N MET A 197 4.04 -8.80 -2.53
CA MET A 197 4.81 -9.13 -1.33
C MET A 197 3.96 -9.61 -0.16
N ASP A 198 2.80 -8.97 0.07
CA ASP A 198 1.87 -9.42 1.10
C ASP A 198 1.38 -10.83 0.80
N TYR A 199 0.98 -11.11 -0.44
CA TYR A 199 0.57 -12.44 -0.89
C TYR A 199 1.66 -13.49 -0.62
N MET A 200 2.90 -13.25 -1.04
CA MET A 200 4.03 -14.18 -0.84
C MET A 200 4.39 -14.38 0.64
N SER A 201 4.15 -13.38 1.49
CA SER A 201 4.36 -13.51 2.95
C SER A 201 3.23 -14.29 3.63
N GLU A 202 2.02 -14.25 3.08
CA GLU A 202 0.83 -14.88 3.65
C GLU A 202 0.66 -16.34 3.19
N LEU A 203 0.86 -16.62 1.90
CA LEU A 203 0.58 -17.93 1.29
C LEU A 203 1.21 -19.11 2.05
N PRO A 204 2.53 -19.11 2.39
CA PRO A 204 3.12 -20.24 3.12
C PRO A 204 2.52 -20.42 4.52
N LYS A 205 2.07 -19.33 5.17
CA LYS A 205 1.45 -19.38 6.49
C LYS A 205 0.07 -20.02 6.41
N GLU A 206 -0.72 -19.66 5.41
CA GLU A 206 -2.05 -20.25 5.21
C GLU A 206 -1.98 -21.71 4.75
N GLN A 207 -1.05 -22.04 3.86
CA GLN A 207 -0.80 -23.44 3.45
C GLN A 207 -0.34 -24.31 4.63
N ARG A 208 0.50 -23.78 5.52
CA ARG A 208 0.92 -24.51 6.73
C ARG A 208 -0.25 -24.81 7.67
N LYS A 209 -1.17 -23.85 7.87
CA LYS A 209 -2.35 -24.06 8.73
C LYS A 209 -3.21 -25.23 8.26
N ILE A 210 -3.49 -25.32 6.95
CA ILE A 210 -4.25 -26.45 6.40
C ILE A 210 -3.47 -27.76 6.49
N LYS A 211 -2.16 -27.76 6.21
CA LYS A 211 -1.31 -28.95 6.36
C LYS A 211 -1.35 -29.47 7.80
N GLU A 212 -1.07 -28.63 8.79
CA GLU A 212 -1.07 -29.03 10.22
C GLU A 212 -2.39 -29.67 10.69
N LYS A 213 -3.54 -29.23 10.15
CA LYS A 213 -4.86 -29.74 10.52
C LYS A 213 -5.28 -30.98 9.73
N CYS A 214 -4.70 -31.20 8.55
CA CYS A 214 -5.10 -32.23 7.61
C CYS A 214 -4.07 -33.36 7.38
N ASP A 215 -2.79 -33.19 7.73
CA ASP A 215 -1.66 -34.09 7.30
C ASP A 215 -1.64 -35.49 7.92
N ARG A 216 -2.46 -35.78 8.93
CA ARG A 216 -2.44 -37.10 9.56
C ARG A 216 -3.26 -38.08 8.71
N LYS A 217 -2.65 -38.94 7.90
CA LYS A 217 -3.39 -40.02 7.21
C LYS A 217 -4.18 -40.85 8.24
N LEU A 218 -5.50 -40.95 8.06
CA LEU A 218 -6.27 -42.04 8.67
C LEU A 218 -5.87 -43.32 7.95
N TYR A 219 -5.77 -44.41 8.70
CA TYR A 219 -5.43 -45.72 8.15
C TYR A 219 -6.40 -46.05 6.97
N TYR A 220 -5.79 -46.20 5.80
CA TYR A 220 -6.20 -46.97 4.62
C TYR A 220 -7.30 -46.55 3.63
N THR A 221 -8.22 -45.59 3.85
CA THR A 221 -9.19 -45.32 2.75
C THR A 221 -9.80 -43.92 2.62
N ASN A 222 -9.88 -43.11 3.68
CA ASN A 222 -10.60 -41.82 3.60
C ASN A 222 -9.69 -40.62 3.86
N LEU A 223 -9.75 -39.59 3.00
CA LEU A 223 -9.10 -38.30 3.23
C LEU A 223 -9.70 -37.63 4.48
N ARG A 224 -8.88 -36.96 5.30
CA ARG A 224 -9.35 -36.28 6.52
C ARG A 224 -10.38 -35.21 6.24
N ILE A 225 -10.29 -34.52 5.11
CA ILE A 225 -11.28 -33.50 4.71
C ILE A 225 -12.71 -34.05 4.68
N CYS A 226 -12.88 -35.32 4.29
CA CYS A 226 -14.18 -35.99 4.19
C CYS A 226 -14.79 -36.34 5.55
N THR A 227 -13.98 -36.41 6.62
CA THR A 227 -14.38 -37.06 7.89
C THR A 227 -14.07 -36.23 9.13
N MET A 228 -13.21 -35.22 9.05
CA MET A 228 -12.70 -34.47 10.19
C MET A 228 -13.07 -32.99 10.14
N SER A 229 -13.93 -32.56 11.08
CA SER A 229 -14.30 -31.14 11.25
C SER A 229 -13.09 -30.20 11.32
N PRO A 230 -12.00 -30.48 12.08
CA PRO A 230 -10.87 -29.56 12.15
C PRO A 230 -10.16 -29.31 10.80
N CYS A 231 -10.13 -30.31 9.91
CA CYS A 231 -9.56 -30.16 8.58
C CYS A 231 -10.52 -29.35 7.67
N ASN A 232 -11.81 -29.70 7.70
CA ASN A 232 -12.85 -28.96 6.97
C ASN A 232 -12.89 -27.47 7.35
N ASP A 233 -12.86 -27.16 8.64
CA ASP A 233 -12.88 -25.78 9.12
C ASP A 233 -11.60 -25.01 8.71
N SER A 234 -10.44 -25.68 8.71
CA SER A 234 -9.20 -25.08 8.21
C SER A 234 -9.26 -24.80 6.71
N CYS A 235 -9.81 -25.72 5.92
CA CYS A 235 -10.00 -25.53 4.47
C CYS A 235 -10.99 -24.39 4.17
N LYS A 236 -12.08 -24.26 4.94
CA LYS A 236 -13.00 -23.11 4.83
C LYS A 236 -12.31 -21.77 5.12
N LEU A 237 -11.42 -21.72 6.11
CA LEU A 237 -10.64 -20.51 6.41
C LEU A 237 -9.66 -20.17 5.28
N TYR A 238 -8.99 -21.20 4.72
CA TYR A 238 -8.14 -21.03 3.54
C TYR A 238 -8.95 -20.54 2.34
N ASP A 239 -10.12 -21.13 2.06
CA ASP A 239 -11.06 -20.72 1.02
C ASP A 239 -11.44 -19.25 1.16
N GLN A 240 -11.80 -18.83 2.36
CA GLN A 240 -12.13 -17.42 2.63
C GLN A 240 -10.93 -16.51 2.34
N TRP A 241 -9.72 -16.92 2.71
CA TRP A 241 -8.50 -16.15 2.46
C TRP A 241 -8.17 -16.07 0.97
N ILE A 242 -8.06 -17.20 0.27
CA ILE A 242 -7.68 -17.23 -1.16
C ILE A 242 -8.74 -16.56 -2.04
N THR A 243 -10.03 -16.67 -1.67
CA THR A 243 -11.12 -15.94 -2.35
C THR A 243 -10.94 -14.42 -2.21
N ARG A 244 -10.51 -13.92 -1.04
CA ARG A 244 -10.19 -12.50 -0.88
C ARG A 244 -8.99 -12.10 -1.73
N LYS A 245 -7.93 -12.92 -1.75
CA LYS A 245 -6.73 -12.64 -2.57
C LYS A 245 -7.04 -12.62 -4.06
N LYS A 246 -7.84 -13.57 -4.54
CA LYS A 246 -8.35 -13.56 -5.93
C LYS A 246 -9.12 -12.27 -6.23
N LYS A 247 -10.09 -11.90 -5.38
CA LYS A 247 -10.85 -10.65 -5.56
C LYS A 247 -9.93 -9.42 -5.60
N GLN A 248 -8.94 -9.36 -4.72
CA GLN A 248 -7.97 -8.26 -4.69
C GLN A 248 -7.15 -8.21 -5.97
N TRP A 249 -6.63 -9.36 -6.42
CA TRP A 249 -5.88 -9.47 -7.67
C TRP A 249 -6.72 -9.04 -8.88
N ASP A 250 -7.95 -9.54 -9.00
CA ASP A 250 -8.85 -9.22 -10.11
C ASP A 250 -9.11 -7.70 -10.18
N VAL A 251 -9.31 -7.03 -9.03
CA VAL A 251 -9.51 -5.58 -8.96
C VAL A 251 -8.23 -4.81 -9.30
N LEU A 252 -7.09 -5.17 -8.71
CA LEU A 252 -5.82 -4.48 -8.93
C LEU A 252 -5.33 -4.62 -10.38
N SER A 253 -5.41 -5.83 -10.95
CA SER A 253 -5.04 -6.12 -12.34
C SER A 253 -5.95 -5.40 -13.33
N THR A 254 -7.27 -5.35 -13.08
CA THR A 254 -8.22 -4.58 -13.90
C THR A 254 -7.89 -3.08 -13.85
N LYS A 255 -7.60 -2.55 -12.66
CA LYS A 255 -7.21 -1.15 -12.49
C LYS A 255 -5.91 -0.83 -13.24
N PHE A 256 -4.93 -1.73 -13.18
CA PHE A 256 -3.69 -1.63 -13.95
C PHE A 256 -4.00 -1.54 -15.44
N SER A 257 -4.81 -2.44 -16.00
CA SER A 257 -5.17 -2.40 -17.42
C SER A 257 -5.84 -1.09 -17.82
N SER A 258 -6.72 -0.55 -16.96
CA SER A 258 -7.37 0.74 -17.21
C SER A 258 -6.38 1.90 -17.19
N VAL A 259 -5.48 1.94 -16.21
CA VAL A 259 -4.46 3.00 -16.10
C VAL A 259 -3.51 2.94 -17.28
N LYS A 260 -3.04 1.74 -17.62
CA LYS A 260 -2.10 1.52 -18.72
C LYS A 260 -2.66 1.94 -20.07
N LYS A 261 -3.93 1.65 -20.37
CA LYS A 261 -4.60 2.12 -21.61
C LYS A 261 -4.62 3.65 -21.72
N GLY A 262 -4.63 4.35 -20.59
CA GLY A 262 -4.60 5.81 -20.54
C GLY A 262 -3.19 6.42 -20.63
N GLN A 263 -2.13 5.61 -20.60
CA GLN A 263 -0.75 6.08 -20.73
C GLN A 263 -0.34 6.17 -22.20
N ILE A 264 0.28 7.28 -22.58
CA ILE A 264 0.78 7.54 -23.94
C ILE A 264 2.20 6.95 -24.14
N ILE A 265 2.93 6.69 -23.04
CA ILE A 265 4.31 6.19 -23.06
C ILE A 265 4.31 4.73 -22.61
N GLU A 266 4.87 3.84 -23.43
CA GLU A 266 5.14 2.46 -23.05
C GLU A 266 6.24 2.45 -21.98
N THR A 267 5.92 1.94 -20.78
CA THR A 267 6.94 1.50 -19.84
C THR A 267 7.59 0.25 -20.43
N GLU A 268 8.87 0.36 -20.82
CA GLU A 268 9.64 -0.79 -21.32
C GLU A 268 9.48 -1.99 -20.36
N ASN A 269 9.14 -3.15 -20.90
CA ASN A 269 9.07 -4.45 -20.20
C ASN A 269 7.92 -4.67 -19.20
N ILE A 270 6.90 -3.82 -19.11
CA ILE A 270 5.69 -4.09 -18.31
C ILE A 270 4.48 -4.16 -19.25
N THR A 271 4.12 -5.35 -19.72
CA THR A 271 2.97 -5.57 -20.61
C THR A 271 1.67 -5.81 -19.85
N THR A 272 1.75 -6.63 -18.81
CA THR A 272 0.64 -7.09 -17.96
C THR A 272 0.92 -6.82 -16.48
N ALA A 273 -0.10 -6.94 -15.63
CA ALA A 273 0.08 -6.86 -14.18
C ALA A 273 1.00 -7.98 -13.65
N TYR A 274 1.05 -9.14 -14.32
CA TYR A 274 1.95 -10.23 -13.96
C TYR A 274 3.43 -9.86 -14.13
N ASP A 275 3.75 -8.98 -15.09
CA ASP A 275 5.13 -8.54 -15.30
C ASP A 275 5.66 -7.73 -14.12
N ILE A 276 4.77 -6.99 -13.43
CA ILE A 276 5.12 -6.31 -12.18
C ILE A 276 5.49 -7.33 -11.11
N LEU A 277 4.70 -8.40 -10.96
CA LEU A 277 4.99 -9.47 -10.01
C LEU A 277 6.30 -10.20 -10.36
N LYS A 278 6.55 -10.49 -11.64
CA LYS A 278 7.81 -11.09 -12.11
C LYS A 278 9.03 -10.23 -11.79
N GLN A 279 8.90 -8.91 -11.89
CA GLN A 279 9.99 -7.98 -11.55
C GLN A 279 10.22 -7.87 -10.04
N GLU A 280 9.15 -7.85 -9.25
CA GLU A 280 9.23 -7.61 -7.81
C GLU A 280 9.55 -8.87 -6.99
N LEU A 281 9.03 -10.03 -7.42
CA LEU A 281 9.04 -11.25 -6.64
C LEU A 281 10.01 -12.27 -7.24
N ASN A 282 11.12 -12.51 -6.53
CA ASN A 282 12.10 -13.50 -6.95
C ASN A 282 11.47 -14.91 -7.04
N GLY A 283 11.64 -15.57 -8.18
CA GLY A 283 11.09 -16.91 -8.43
C GLY A 283 9.58 -16.96 -8.69
N PHE A 284 8.93 -15.83 -8.98
CA PHE A 284 7.51 -15.81 -9.32
C PHE A 284 7.21 -16.60 -10.60
N ASN A 285 6.23 -17.50 -10.50
CA ASN A 285 5.73 -18.29 -11.62
C ASN A 285 4.24 -18.00 -11.82
N GLU A 286 3.90 -17.42 -12.97
CA GLU A 286 2.53 -17.01 -13.31
C GLU A 286 1.55 -18.19 -13.33
N VAL A 287 1.96 -19.34 -13.86
CA VAL A 287 1.10 -20.54 -13.92
C VAL A 287 0.83 -21.07 -12.52
N MET A 288 1.85 -21.12 -11.65
CA MET A 288 1.67 -21.53 -10.26
C MET A 288 0.75 -20.57 -9.52
N PHE A 289 0.97 -19.27 -9.66
CA PHE A 289 0.11 -18.24 -9.07
C PHE A 289 -1.34 -18.38 -9.53
N GLU A 290 -1.58 -18.55 -10.83
CA GLU A 290 -2.92 -18.76 -11.40
C GLU A 290 -3.57 -20.08 -10.94
N ASN A 291 -2.78 -21.09 -10.62
CA ASN A 291 -3.30 -22.30 -9.99
C ASN A 291 -3.69 -22.04 -8.54
N GLU A 292 -2.85 -21.36 -7.76
CA GLU A 292 -3.09 -21.05 -6.36
C GLU A 292 -4.33 -20.16 -6.17
N ILE A 293 -4.40 -19.00 -6.84
CA ILE A 293 -5.51 -18.04 -6.64
C ILE A 293 -6.86 -18.60 -7.11
N ASN A 294 -6.85 -19.58 -8.02
CA ASN A 294 -8.05 -20.24 -8.52
C ASN A 294 -8.28 -21.62 -7.88
N LYS A 295 -7.53 -21.97 -6.82
CA LYS A 295 -7.71 -23.22 -6.05
C LYS A 295 -7.54 -24.50 -6.89
N ARG A 296 -6.58 -24.47 -7.81
CA ARG A 296 -6.18 -25.56 -8.72
C ARG A 296 -4.75 -26.04 -8.46
N ASP A 297 -4.10 -25.53 -7.42
CA ASP A 297 -2.79 -26.00 -7.00
C ASP A 297 -2.89 -27.35 -6.24
N ASN A 298 -1.84 -28.16 -6.33
CA ASN A 298 -1.82 -29.48 -5.69
C ASN A 298 -2.00 -29.39 -4.17
N VAL A 299 -1.53 -28.31 -3.52
CA VAL A 299 -1.70 -28.17 -2.06
C VAL A 299 -3.17 -28.05 -1.71
N TYR A 300 -3.96 -27.27 -2.46
CA TYR A 300 -5.40 -27.20 -2.26
C TYR A 300 -6.12 -28.50 -2.66
N ILE A 301 -5.81 -29.05 -3.84
CA ILE A 301 -6.47 -30.25 -4.38
C ILE A 301 -6.26 -31.45 -3.45
N ASP A 302 -5.03 -31.71 -3.03
CA ASP A 302 -4.68 -32.92 -2.26
C ASP A 302 -5.19 -32.84 -0.80
N ILE A 303 -5.40 -31.63 -0.27
CA ILE A 303 -5.74 -31.40 1.14
C ILE A 303 -7.21 -31.09 1.36
N CYS A 304 -7.80 -30.26 0.49
CA CYS A 304 -9.09 -29.62 0.71
C CYS A 304 -10.21 -30.10 -0.22
N LEU A 305 -9.93 -31.00 -1.17
CA LEU A 305 -10.96 -31.68 -1.96
C LEU A 305 -11.19 -33.09 -1.43
N CYS A 306 -12.43 -33.40 -1.09
CA CYS A 306 -12.85 -34.78 -0.85
C CYS A 306 -13.14 -35.43 -2.20
N ALA A 307 -12.40 -36.49 -2.53
CA ALA A 307 -12.63 -37.34 -3.69
C ALA A 307 -13.37 -38.60 -3.28
#